data_AF-A0A956AW29-F1
#
_entry.id   AF-A0A956AW29-F1
#
_cell.length_a   1.000
_cell.length_b   1.000
_cell.length_c   1.000
_cell.angle_alpha   90.00
_cell.angle_beta   90.00
_cell.angle_gamma   90.00
#
_symmetry.space_group_name_H-M   'P 1'
#
loop_
_entity.id
_entity.type
_entity.pdbx_description
1 polymer ?
#
loop_
_entity_poly.entity_id
_entity_poly.type
_entity_poly.pdbx_seq_one_letter_code
_entity_poly.pdbx_strand_id
1 'polypeptide(L)'
;MPTSFALRMLFAAAIAASTLACGSLQRMMRGTETLEGHKVTALKASVLDGGVPVCAGQPVQVQVVAELADGPAMSTWVAGQETTGKLEFEDFTFESPLATVQPDNGTLVVRNDEALLNGPAVIQITSKHVPTATTTLEVAPHFGCGLTLDFSGRDGATGAMGQAGGSGAYGRDEQTSPSYAKPGGHGQIGGRGGNGGRGAAGEHGHDVSVELSPIEGKDLVRAKVTDHGAGSTQTVVLDPGKGARLTINADGGNGGGGG
;
A
#
# COMPACT_ATOMS: atom_id res chain seq x y z
N MET A 1 -21.50 -37.11 -39.78
CA MET A 1 -21.18 -38.33 -39.01
C MET A 1 -20.11 -39.10 -39.77
N PRO A 2 -19.09 -39.74 -39.16
CA PRO A 2 -18.76 -39.76 -37.72
C PRO A 2 -17.23 -39.77 -37.38
N THR A 3 -16.95 -39.83 -36.07
CA THR A 3 -15.79 -40.47 -35.38
C THR A 3 -14.42 -39.74 -35.40
N SER A 4 -13.64 -39.59 -34.31
CA SER A 4 -13.51 -40.33 -33.03
C SER A 4 -12.96 -39.39 -31.93
N PHE A 5 -13.59 -39.25 -30.76
CA PHE A 5 -13.23 -39.89 -29.47
C PHE A 5 -11.90 -40.65 -29.40
N ALA A 6 -10.96 -40.21 -28.55
CA ALA A 6 -10.38 -41.00 -27.45
C ALA A 6 -9.04 -40.44 -26.93
N LEU A 7 -9.01 -40.20 -25.61
CA LEU A 7 -8.04 -40.76 -24.66
C LEU A 7 -6.57 -40.28 -24.76
N ARG A 8 -6.19 -39.35 -23.86
CA ARG A 8 -4.97 -39.51 -23.05
C ARG A 8 -5.20 -39.05 -21.62
N MET A 9 -5.14 -40.04 -20.73
CA MET A 9 -5.15 -39.98 -19.28
C MET A 9 -3.70 -39.89 -18.77
N LEU A 10 -3.55 -39.29 -17.59
CA LEU A 10 -2.46 -39.40 -16.60
C LEU A 10 -1.15 -38.59 -16.74
N PHE A 11 -0.65 -38.26 -15.54
CA PHE A 11 0.52 -37.48 -15.10
C PHE A 11 0.27 -35.95 -15.05
N ALA A 12 0.28 -35.26 -13.90
CA ALA A 12 1.04 -35.49 -12.69
C ALA A 12 0.27 -35.04 -11.43
N ALA A 13 0.30 -35.91 -10.42
CA ALA A 13 0.08 -35.54 -9.03
C ALA A 13 1.34 -34.84 -8.49
N ALA A 14 1.13 -34.04 -7.42
CA ALA A 14 2.12 -33.53 -6.47
C ALA A 14 2.90 -32.26 -6.83
N ILE A 15 2.26 -31.09 -6.69
CA ILE A 15 2.89 -29.91 -6.05
C ILE A 15 1.82 -29.23 -5.18
N ALA A 16 1.59 -29.75 -3.98
CA ALA A 16 0.72 -29.13 -2.98
C ALA A 16 1.34 -29.29 -1.60
N ALA A 17 2.48 -28.63 -1.35
CA ALA A 17 3.06 -28.44 -0.03
C ALA A 17 4.26 -27.48 -0.08
N SER A 18 4.03 -26.16 -0.13
CA SER A 18 5.09 -25.19 0.17
C SER A 18 4.64 -23.81 0.67
N THR A 19 3.34 -23.54 0.83
CA THR A 19 2.87 -22.21 1.27
C THR A 19 2.72 -22.04 2.78
N LEU A 20 2.78 -23.10 3.59
CA LEU A 20 2.59 -23.01 5.05
C LEU A 20 3.87 -22.68 5.84
N ALA A 21 5.05 -22.71 5.21
CA ALA A 21 6.33 -22.50 5.90
C ALA A 21 6.88 -21.06 5.86
N CYS A 22 6.29 -20.15 5.07
CA CYS A 22 6.75 -18.76 5.03
C CYS A 22 6.28 -17.94 6.24
N GLY A 23 5.05 -18.17 6.73
CA GLY A 23 4.47 -17.35 7.80
C GLY A 23 5.21 -17.47 9.14
N SER A 24 5.54 -18.69 9.56
CA SER A 24 6.23 -18.92 10.84
C SER A 24 7.68 -18.43 10.83
N LEU A 25 8.40 -18.59 9.72
CA LEU A 25 9.77 -18.10 9.57
C LEU A 25 9.82 -16.56 9.54
N GLN A 26 8.86 -15.93 8.85
CA GLN A 26 8.76 -14.47 8.78
C GLN A 26 8.42 -13.84 10.14
N ARG A 27 7.58 -14.49 10.94
CA ARG A 27 7.32 -14.10 12.35
C ARG A 27 8.53 -14.26 13.24
N MET A 28 9.25 -15.38 13.12
CA MET A 28 10.48 -15.62 13.89
C MET A 28 11.56 -14.58 13.57
N MET A 29 11.67 -14.14 12.31
CA MET A 29 12.58 -13.06 11.92
C MET A 29 12.12 -11.67 12.43
N ARG A 30 10.82 -11.45 12.59
CA ARG A 30 10.24 -10.20 13.13
C ARG A 30 10.14 -10.17 14.66
N GLY A 31 10.32 -11.31 15.32
CA GLY A 31 10.19 -11.47 16.78
C GLY A 31 8.75 -11.31 17.29
N THR A 32 7.75 -11.41 16.42
CA THR A 32 6.33 -11.26 16.78
C THR A 32 5.76 -12.56 17.34
N GLU A 33 4.77 -12.45 18.22
CA GLU A 33 4.12 -13.57 18.88
C GLU A 33 2.69 -13.83 18.37
N THR A 34 2.10 -14.95 18.77
CA THR A 34 0.74 -15.37 18.40
C THR A 34 -0.06 -15.71 19.66
N LEU A 35 -1.39 -15.65 19.57
CA LEU A 35 -2.30 -16.10 20.63
C LEU A 35 -2.51 -17.63 20.64
N GLU A 36 -1.89 -18.36 19.72
CA GLU A 36 -1.99 -19.82 19.65
C GLU A 36 -1.49 -20.47 20.95
N GLY A 37 -2.33 -21.33 21.56
CA GLY A 37 -2.01 -21.99 22.83
C GLY A 37 -2.19 -21.13 24.09
N HIS A 38 -2.51 -19.84 23.96
CA HIS A 38 -2.79 -18.97 25.10
C HIS A 38 -4.27 -18.98 25.47
N LYS A 39 -4.55 -18.94 26.78
CA LYS A 39 -5.91 -18.77 27.30
C LYS A 39 -6.24 -17.28 27.40
N VAL A 40 -6.95 -16.77 26.39
CA VAL A 40 -7.40 -15.38 26.33
C VAL A 40 -8.67 -15.20 27.17
N THR A 41 -8.67 -14.23 28.08
CA THR A 41 -9.83 -13.89 28.94
C THR A 41 -10.65 -12.74 28.37
N ALA A 42 -10.00 -11.78 27.72
CA ALA A 42 -10.65 -10.65 27.06
C ALA A 42 -9.80 -10.10 25.91
N LEU A 43 -10.48 -9.47 24.94
CA LEU A 43 -9.85 -8.57 23.98
C LEU A 43 -10.29 -7.14 24.28
N LYS A 44 -9.39 -6.19 24.09
CA LYS A 44 -9.67 -4.76 24.11
C LYS A 44 -9.13 -4.14 22.83
N ALA A 45 -9.83 -3.15 22.32
CA ALA A 45 -9.41 -2.43 21.12
C ALA A 45 -9.47 -0.92 21.36
N SER A 46 -8.53 -0.21 20.78
CA SER A 46 -8.48 1.26 20.82
C SER A 46 -7.85 1.80 19.54
N VAL A 47 -8.06 3.09 19.28
CA VAL A 47 -7.38 3.80 18.19
C VAL A 47 -6.18 4.54 18.76
N LEU A 48 -5.02 4.36 18.14
CA LEU A 48 -3.78 5.06 18.44
C LEU A 48 -3.67 6.34 17.59
N ASP A 49 -3.03 7.36 18.14
CA ASP A 49 -2.69 8.63 17.48
C ASP A 49 -3.84 9.48 16.93
N GLY A 50 -5.06 9.28 17.42
CA GLY A 50 -6.24 10.04 16.97
C GLY A 50 -7.07 10.61 18.10
N GLY A 51 -6.44 10.97 19.23
CA GLY A 51 -7.05 11.48 20.47
C GLY A 51 -8.47 11.99 20.22
N VAL A 52 -9.45 11.18 20.64
CA VAL A 52 -10.86 11.29 20.25
C VAL A 52 -11.28 12.75 20.06
N PRO A 53 -11.82 13.13 18.89
CA PRO A 53 -12.38 12.29 17.81
C PRO A 53 -11.46 12.06 16.58
N VAL A 54 -11.62 10.92 15.89
CA VAL A 54 -10.89 10.52 14.66
C VAL A 54 -11.42 11.28 13.43
N CYS A 55 -10.56 11.68 12.50
CA CYS A 55 -10.98 12.29 11.24
C CYS A 55 -11.60 11.27 10.28
N ALA A 56 -12.81 11.55 9.76
CA ALA A 56 -13.42 10.71 8.72
C ALA A 56 -12.56 10.68 7.45
N GLY A 57 -12.26 9.49 6.93
CA GLY A 57 -11.46 9.28 5.72
C GLY A 57 -9.94 9.39 5.90
N GLN A 58 -9.45 9.68 7.11
CA GLN A 58 -8.02 9.71 7.40
C GLN A 58 -7.56 8.38 8.02
N PRO A 59 -6.34 7.92 7.69
CA PRO A 59 -5.78 6.71 8.28
C PRO A 59 -5.36 6.95 9.73
N VAL A 60 -5.73 6.03 10.61
CA VAL A 60 -5.28 5.92 12.00
C VAL A 60 -4.94 4.47 12.30
N GLN A 61 -4.13 4.17 13.33
CA GLN A 61 -3.80 2.79 13.64
C GLN A 61 -4.70 2.24 14.77
N VAL A 62 -5.15 1.00 14.66
CA VAL A 62 -5.82 0.29 15.76
C VAL A 62 -4.79 -0.41 16.64
N GLN A 63 -5.05 -0.48 17.94
CA GLN A 63 -4.36 -1.38 18.86
C GLN A 63 -5.34 -2.43 19.36
N VAL A 64 -4.97 -3.69 19.27
CA VAL A 64 -5.68 -4.80 19.91
C VAL A 64 -4.83 -5.31 21.07
N VAL A 65 -5.43 -5.42 22.25
CA VAL A 65 -4.81 -5.93 23.46
C VAL A 65 -5.54 -7.19 23.89
N ALA A 66 -4.82 -8.30 23.99
CA ALA A 66 -5.33 -9.56 24.50
C ALA A 66 -4.92 -9.73 25.97
N GLU A 67 -5.91 -9.84 26.85
CA GLU A 67 -5.70 -10.20 28.24
C GLU A 67 -5.62 -11.72 28.36
N LEU A 68 -4.55 -12.21 28.99
CA LEU A 68 -4.29 -13.62 29.17
C LEU A 68 -4.65 -14.04 30.60
N ALA A 69 -5.08 -15.29 30.77
CA ALA A 69 -5.30 -15.86 32.09
C ALA A 69 -3.97 -16.07 32.86
N ASP A 70 -2.90 -16.39 32.13
CA ASP A 70 -1.67 -16.97 32.69
C ASP A 70 -0.41 -16.13 32.37
N GLY A 71 -0.54 -14.79 32.27
CA GLY A 71 0.61 -13.95 31.94
C GLY A 71 0.29 -12.47 31.71
N PRO A 72 1.29 -11.68 31.29
CA PRO A 72 1.08 -10.29 30.90
C PRO A 72 0.17 -10.20 29.67
N ALA A 73 -0.56 -9.09 29.55
CA ALA A 73 -1.34 -8.81 28.36
C ALA A 73 -0.43 -8.62 27.13
N MET A 74 -0.88 -9.12 25.99
CA MET A 74 -0.19 -9.00 24.71
C MET A 74 -0.88 -7.92 23.88
N SER A 75 -0.14 -7.20 23.05
CA SER A 75 -0.69 -6.13 22.21
C SER A 75 -0.18 -6.24 20.79
N THR A 76 -0.97 -5.78 19.82
CA THR A 76 -0.46 -5.52 18.48
C THR A 76 0.60 -4.42 18.53
N TRP A 77 1.53 -4.46 17.57
CA TRP A 77 2.58 -3.45 17.47
C TRP A 77 2.03 -2.09 17.03
N VAL A 78 2.82 -1.04 17.25
CA VAL A 78 2.51 0.35 16.90
C VAL A 78 3.54 0.88 15.93
N ALA A 79 3.11 1.63 14.91
CA ALA A 79 4.01 2.23 13.94
C ALA A 79 5.10 3.07 14.65
N GLY A 80 6.35 2.88 14.27
CA GLY A 80 7.50 3.55 14.89
C GLY A 80 7.96 2.96 16.23
N GLN A 81 7.37 1.86 16.70
CA GLN A 81 7.81 1.14 17.91
C GLN A 81 8.37 -0.25 17.59
N GLU A 82 9.07 -0.84 18.56
CA GLU A 82 9.59 -2.20 18.46
C GLU A 82 8.46 -3.24 18.36
N THR A 83 8.61 -4.18 17.42
CA THR A 83 7.61 -5.21 17.11
C THR A 83 7.84 -6.53 17.86
N THR A 84 8.98 -6.68 18.54
CA THR A 84 9.33 -7.91 19.26
C THR A 84 8.38 -8.13 20.45
N GLY A 85 7.87 -9.35 20.60
CA GLY A 85 6.89 -9.70 21.63
C GLY A 85 5.47 -9.17 21.36
N LYS A 86 5.22 -8.62 20.16
CA LYS A 86 3.90 -8.07 19.77
C LYS A 86 3.12 -9.04 18.89
N LEU A 87 1.80 -8.90 18.93
CA LEU A 87 0.87 -9.62 18.05
C LEU A 87 0.87 -9.00 16.65
N GLU A 88 0.67 -9.84 15.64
CA GLU A 88 0.46 -9.36 14.26
C GLU A 88 -1.02 -9.03 14.02
N PHE A 89 -1.29 -7.97 13.25
CA PHE A 89 -2.65 -7.60 12.87
C PHE A 89 -3.35 -8.69 12.04
N GLU A 90 -2.56 -9.45 11.28
CA GLU A 90 -3.04 -10.59 10.49
C GLU A 90 -3.62 -11.72 11.35
N ASP A 91 -3.37 -11.74 12.66
CA ASP A 91 -3.96 -12.72 13.58
C ASP A 91 -5.41 -12.40 13.96
N PHE A 92 -5.96 -11.28 13.46
CA PHE A 92 -7.32 -10.85 13.72
C PHE A 92 -8.13 -10.72 12.42
N THR A 93 -9.44 -10.87 12.52
CA THR A 93 -10.40 -10.44 11.50
C THR A 93 -11.07 -9.16 11.95
N PHE A 94 -11.28 -8.24 11.00
CA PHE A 94 -11.91 -6.95 11.22
C PHE A 94 -13.10 -6.83 10.29
N GLU A 95 -14.30 -6.62 10.83
CA GLU A 95 -15.53 -6.53 10.05
C GLU A 95 -16.26 -5.23 10.38
N SER A 96 -16.52 -4.42 9.35
CA SER A 96 -17.34 -3.21 9.47
C SER A 96 -17.90 -2.78 8.11
N PRO A 97 -19.16 -2.33 8.04
CA PRO A 97 -19.70 -1.70 6.83
C PRO A 97 -19.22 -0.25 6.64
N LEU A 98 -18.74 0.39 7.72
CA LEU A 98 -18.42 1.81 7.76
C LEU A 98 -16.93 2.11 7.92
N ALA A 99 -16.10 1.09 8.06
CA ALA A 99 -14.67 1.23 8.22
C ALA A 99 -13.92 0.07 7.56
N THR A 100 -12.66 0.30 7.24
CA THR A 100 -11.74 -0.72 6.73
C THR A 100 -10.50 -0.74 7.58
N VAL A 101 -10.06 -1.92 8.00
CA VAL A 101 -8.79 -2.11 8.70
C VAL A 101 -7.87 -2.94 7.80
N GLN A 102 -6.68 -2.41 7.53
CA GLN A 102 -5.67 -3.13 6.76
C GLN A 102 -4.99 -4.18 7.66
N PRO A 103 -4.99 -5.47 7.29
CA PRO A 103 -4.51 -6.55 8.15
C PRO A 103 -2.98 -6.60 8.26
N ASP A 104 -2.24 -5.94 7.37
CA ASP A 104 -0.78 -5.90 7.36
C ASP A 104 -0.20 -4.94 8.40
N ASN A 105 -0.90 -3.84 8.69
CA ASN A 105 -0.38 -2.75 9.51
C ASN A 105 -1.38 -2.17 10.52
N GLY A 106 -2.62 -2.66 10.55
CA GLY A 106 -3.65 -2.20 11.47
C GLY A 106 -4.21 -0.81 11.14
N THR A 107 -3.95 -0.27 9.95
CA THR A 107 -4.47 1.03 9.51
C THR A 107 -5.98 0.94 9.35
N LEU A 108 -6.69 1.64 10.22
CA LEU A 108 -8.11 1.89 10.18
C LEU A 108 -8.39 3.17 9.39
N VAL A 109 -9.26 3.05 8.39
CA VAL A 109 -9.88 4.17 7.70
C VAL A 109 -11.38 4.07 7.92
N VAL A 110 -11.95 5.00 8.66
CA VAL A 110 -13.41 5.17 8.76
C VAL A 110 -13.87 5.92 7.51
N ARG A 111 -14.96 5.49 6.88
CA ARG A 111 -15.49 6.14 5.68
C ARG A 111 -15.75 7.63 5.93
N ASN A 112 -15.73 8.43 4.88
CA ASN A 112 -16.18 9.81 4.93
C ASN A 112 -17.43 9.95 4.07
N ASP A 113 -18.58 9.53 4.60
CA ASP A 113 -19.87 9.70 3.96
C ASP A 113 -21.00 9.84 4.99
N GLU A 114 -22.22 10.04 4.49
CA GLU A 114 -23.37 10.37 5.32
C GLU A 114 -23.86 9.23 6.21
N ALA A 115 -23.45 7.99 5.97
CA ALA A 115 -23.90 6.87 6.79
C ALA A 115 -23.45 7.03 8.26
N LEU A 116 -22.35 7.75 8.48
CA LEU A 116 -21.80 8.07 9.81
C LEU A 116 -22.50 9.22 10.52
N LEU A 117 -23.44 9.90 9.86
CA LEU A 117 -24.27 10.92 10.51
C LEU A 117 -25.30 10.32 11.48
N ASN A 118 -25.52 9.01 11.38
CA ASN A 118 -26.49 8.25 12.18
C ASN A 118 -25.85 7.56 13.40
N GLY A 119 -24.52 7.54 13.52
CA GLY A 119 -23.83 6.87 14.61
C GLY A 119 -22.36 6.54 14.32
N PRO A 120 -21.63 5.99 15.31
CA PRO A 120 -20.24 5.59 15.14
C PRO A 120 -20.07 4.42 14.17
N ALA A 121 -18.89 4.30 13.59
CA ALA A 121 -18.48 3.06 12.94
C ALA A 121 -18.22 2.01 14.02
N VAL A 122 -18.88 0.85 13.90
CA VAL A 122 -18.63 -0.31 14.75
C VAL A 122 -17.76 -1.29 13.98
N ILE A 123 -16.62 -1.67 14.56
CA ILE A 123 -15.71 -2.67 14.02
C ILE A 123 -15.75 -3.90 14.95
N GLN A 124 -16.17 -5.03 14.41
CA GLN A 124 -16.08 -6.32 15.09
C GLN A 124 -14.67 -6.88 14.88
N ILE A 125 -14.01 -7.26 15.97
CA ILE A 125 -12.64 -7.78 15.97
C ILE A 125 -12.66 -9.16 16.59
N THR A 126 -12.16 -10.16 15.87
CA THR A 126 -12.13 -11.56 16.32
C THR A 126 -10.73 -12.13 16.12
N SER A 127 -10.21 -12.84 17.13
CA SER A 127 -8.94 -13.56 16.99
C SER A 127 -9.09 -14.77 16.09
N LYS A 128 -8.18 -14.97 15.14
CA LYS A 128 -8.15 -16.16 14.27
C LYS A 128 -7.71 -17.42 15.02
N HIS A 129 -6.86 -17.27 16.04
CA HIS A 129 -6.33 -18.38 16.83
C HIS A 129 -7.21 -18.75 18.02
N VAL A 130 -8.00 -17.79 18.53
CA VAL A 130 -8.97 -18.00 19.60
C VAL A 130 -10.32 -17.40 19.16
N PRO A 131 -11.11 -18.08 18.31
CA PRO A 131 -12.31 -17.49 17.71
C PRO A 131 -13.42 -17.09 18.69
N THR A 132 -13.38 -17.60 19.93
CA THR A 132 -14.29 -17.18 21.01
C THR A 132 -13.89 -15.84 21.62
N ALA A 133 -12.65 -15.38 21.40
CA ALA A 133 -12.17 -14.09 21.84
C ALA A 133 -12.54 -13.03 20.81
N THR A 134 -13.52 -12.20 21.16
CA THR A 134 -14.06 -11.14 20.29
C THR A 134 -14.18 -9.83 21.07
N THR A 135 -14.09 -8.70 20.38
CA THR A 135 -14.39 -7.37 20.92
C THR A 135 -14.97 -6.48 19.84
N THR A 136 -15.66 -5.43 20.25
CA THR A 136 -16.06 -4.33 19.36
C THR A 136 -15.17 -3.12 19.61
N LEU A 137 -14.94 -2.34 18.55
CA LEU A 137 -14.37 -1.01 18.62
C LEU A 137 -15.39 -0.04 18.01
N GLU A 138 -15.82 0.93 18.80
CA GLU A 138 -16.69 2.02 18.33
C GLU A 138 -15.85 3.26 18.04
N VAL A 139 -15.96 3.79 16.83
CA VAL A 139 -15.23 4.99 16.40
C VAL A 139 -16.23 6.02 15.93
N ALA A 140 -16.37 7.12 16.67
CA ALA A 140 -17.16 8.27 16.29
C ALA A 140 -16.26 9.28 15.55
N PRO A 141 -16.26 9.29 14.21
CA PRO A 141 -15.41 10.22 13.48
C PRO A 141 -16.01 11.64 13.49
N HIS A 142 -15.20 12.62 13.14
CA HIS A 142 -15.66 13.98 12.81
C HIS A 142 -15.21 14.39 11.41
N PHE A 143 -15.92 15.35 10.82
CA PHE A 143 -15.73 15.80 9.44
C PHE A 143 -14.91 17.09 9.33
N GLY A 144 -14.16 17.44 10.39
CA GLY A 144 -13.48 18.73 10.55
C GLY A 144 -12.10 18.83 9.91
N CYS A 145 -11.49 17.72 9.49
CA CYS A 145 -10.08 17.67 9.12
C CYS A 145 -9.78 18.06 7.67
N GLY A 146 -10.84 18.21 6.85
CA GLY A 146 -10.70 18.32 5.41
C GLY A 146 -10.33 17.00 4.74
N LEU A 147 -10.26 17.03 3.41
CA LEU A 147 -9.99 15.88 2.58
C LEU A 147 -9.26 16.34 1.30
N THR A 148 -8.30 15.54 0.86
CA THR A 148 -7.67 15.71 -0.45
C THR A 148 -8.05 14.54 -1.33
N LEU A 149 -8.57 14.83 -2.52
CA LEU A 149 -8.85 13.85 -3.56
C LEU A 149 -7.90 14.09 -4.73
N ASP A 150 -7.25 13.03 -5.19
CA ASP A 150 -6.25 13.11 -6.26
C ASP A 150 -6.75 12.40 -7.52
N PHE A 151 -6.79 13.16 -8.59
CA PHE A 151 -7.19 12.77 -9.94
C PHE A 151 -6.14 13.24 -10.97
N SER A 152 -4.89 13.42 -10.52
CA SER A 152 -3.79 13.87 -11.37
C SER A 152 -3.34 12.77 -12.34
N GLY A 153 -2.88 13.19 -13.51
CA GLY A 153 -2.30 12.30 -14.51
C GLY A 153 -0.95 11.75 -14.06
N ARG A 154 -0.62 10.53 -14.48
CA ARG A 154 0.68 9.92 -14.17
C ARG A 154 1.82 10.55 -14.95
N ASP A 155 2.99 10.62 -14.32
CA ASP A 155 4.22 11.01 -15.01
C ASP A 155 4.60 10.03 -16.12
N GLY A 156 5.17 10.56 -17.20
CA GLY A 156 5.70 9.79 -18.31
C GLY A 156 6.96 9.01 -17.92
N ALA A 157 7.09 7.79 -18.43
CA ALA A 157 8.25 6.95 -18.19
C ALA A 157 9.53 7.57 -18.78
N THR A 158 10.63 7.49 -18.03
CA THR A 158 11.96 7.89 -18.52
C THR A 158 12.44 6.96 -19.64
N GLY A 159 13.09 7.54 -20.65
CA GLY A 159 13.71 6.81 -21.74
C GLY A 159 14.85 5.90 -21.26
N ALA A 160 15.06 4.79 -21.96
CA ALA A 160 16.19 3.90 -21.67
C ALA A 160 17.52 4.64 -21.85
N MET A 161 18.48 4.44 -20.94
CA MET A 161 19.80 5.04 -21.08
C MET A 161 20.52 4.54 -22.34
N GLY A 162 21.28 5.44 -22.98
CA GLY A 162 22.20 5.07 -24.04
C GLY A 162 23.27 4.07 -23.58
N GLN A 163 23.74 3.23 -24.49
CA GLN A 163 24.83 2.29 -24.19
C GLN A 163 26.17 3.03 -24.12
N ALA A 164 26.98 2.70 -23.12
CA ALA A 164 28.35 3.21 -23.06
C ALA A 164 29.17 2.73 -24.27
N GLY A 165 30.04 3.60 -24.78
CA GLY A 165 30.99 3.24 -25.83
C GLY A 165 32.02 2.24 -25.32
N GLY A 166 32.45 1.33 -26.19
CA GLY A 166 33.51 0.38 -25.87
C GLY A 166 34.84 1.11 -25.64
N SER A 167 35.63 0.66 -24.65
CA SER A 167 36.98 1.19 -24.47
C SER A 167 37.89 0.76 -25.62
N GLY A 168 38.80 1.66 -26.01
CA GLY A 168 39.84 1.35 -27.00
C GLY A 168 40.87 0.39 -26.42
N ALA A 169 41.47 -0.45 -27.26
CA ALA A 169 42.57 -1.31 -26.83
C ALA A 169 43.85 -0.49 -26.63
N TYR A 170 44.62 -0.78 -25.58
CA TYR A 170 45.92 -0.16 -25.38
C TYR A 170 46.91 -0.56 -26.48
N GLY A 171 47.85 0.35 -26.75
CA GLY A 171 49.00 0.07 -27.61
C GLY A 171 49.81 -1.10 -27.04
N ARG A 172 50.42 -1.90 -27.91
CA ARG A 172 51.25 -3.03 -27.49
C ARG A 172 52.71 -2.73 -27.80
N ASP A 173 53.58 -3.09 -26.87
CA ASP A 173 55.02 -3.05 -27.10
C ASP A 173 55.38 -4.11 -28.16
N GLU A 174 56.07 -3.70 -29.23
CA GLU A 174 56.64 -4.64 -30.18
C GLU A 174 58.01 -5.10 -29.66
N GLN A 175 58.04 -6.24 -28.96
CA GLN A 175 59.31 -6.88 -28.64
C GLN A 175 59.88 -7.58 -29.88
N THR A 176 60.89 -6.97 -30.49
CA THR A 176 61.78 -7.66 -31.43
C THR A 176 63.22 -7.53 -30.94
N SER A 177 63.89 -8.68 -30.78
CA SER A 177 65.33 -8.96 -30.56
C SER A 177 66.22 -7.93 -29.81
N PRO A 178 67.19 -8.37 -28.96
CA PRO A 178 68.02 -7.48 -28.12
C PRO A 178 68.83 -6.39 -28.84
N SER A 179 68.95 -6.46 -30.17
CA SER A 179 69.79 -5.58 -30.97
C SER A 179 69.06 -4.41 -31.64
N TYR A 180 67.72 -4.36 -31.66
CA TYR A 180 66.97 -3.24 -32.25
C TYR A 180 65.59 -3.03 -31.60
N ALA A 181 65.41 -1.92 -30.87
CA ALA A 181 64.11 -1.53 -30.32
C ALA A 181 63.25 -0.85 -31.39
N LYS A 182 62.01 -1.34 -31.57
CA LYS A 182 60.98 -0.66 -32.36
C LYS A 182 60.04 0.12 -31.45
N PRO A 183 59.52 1.28 -31.89
CA PRO A 183 58.45 1.97 -31.17
C PRO A 183 57.25 1.05 -30.97
N GLY A 184 56.65 1.06 -29.78
CA GLY A 184 55.42 0.31 -29.50
C GLY A 184 54.26 0.76 -30.41
N GLY A 185 53.36 -0.17 -30.72
CA GLY A 185 52.18 0.13 -31.52
C GLY A 185 51.21 1.05 -30.79
N HIS A 186 50.55 1.95 -31.54
CA HIS A 186 49.54 2.84 -30.97
C HIS A 186 48.29 2.06 -30.49
N GLY A 187 47.59 2.60 -29.49
CA GLY A 187 46.30 2.09 -29.07
C GLY A 187 45.22 2.29 -30.12
N GLN A 188 44.14 1.51 -30.01
CA GLN A 188 42.96 1.62 -30.86
C GLN A 188 41.98 2.63 -30.26
N ILE A 189 41.27 3.35 -31.12
CA ILE A 189 40.19 4.25 -30.70
C ILE A 189 39.04 3.42 -30.12
N GLY A 190 38.42 3.90 -29.05
CA GLY A 190 37.23 3.27 -28.47
C GLY A 190 36.02 3.27 -29.39
N GLY A 191 35.07 2.40 -29.10
CA GLY A 191 33.78 2.35 -29.77
C GLY A 191 32.89 3.53 -29.39
N ARG A 192 32.01 3.94 -30.32
CA ARG A 192 30.97 4.93 -30.02
C ARG A 192 29.94 4.33 -29.07
N GLY A 193 29.42 5.15 -28.17
CA GLY A 193 28.23 4.81 -27.39
C GLY A 193 26.98 4.76 -28.26
N GLY A 194 25.93 4.12 -27.72
CA GLY A 194 24.60 4.12 -28.31
C GLY A 194 23.79 5.33 -27.85
N ASN A 195 22.85 5.76 -28.70
CA ASN A 195 21.85 6.76 -28.30
C ASN A 195 20.92 6.17 -27.24
N GLY A 196 20.47 6.99 -26.30
CA GLY A 196 19.38 6.59 -25.41
C GLY A 196 17.99 6.74 -26.06
N GLY A 197 17.00 6.28 -25.32
CA GLY A 197 15.60 6.30 -25.68
C GLY A 197 14.95 7.65 -25.38
N ARG A 198 13.85 7.94 -26.08
CA ARG A 198 12.97 9.06 -25.74
C ARG A 198 12.16 8.70 -24.49
N GLY A 199 11.94 9.68 -23.62
CA GLY A 199 10.93 9.55 -22.57
C GLY A 199 9.51 9.55 -23.14
N ALA A 200 8.57 9.03 -22.37
CA ALA A 200 7.15 9.04 -22.69
C ALA A 200 6.49 10.36 -22.26
N ALA A 201 5.36 10.71 -22.87
CA ALA A 201 4.53 11.81 -22.38
C ALA A 201 3.89 11.45 -21.03
N GLY A 202 3.64 12.46 -20.19
CA GLY A 202 2.77 12.31 -19.03
C GLY A 202 1.30 12.21 -19.44
N GLU A 203 0.48 11.64 -18.57
CA GLU A 203 -0.96 11.57 -18.77
C GLU A 203 -1.62 12.92 -18.40
N HIS A 204 -2.78 13.21 -18.99
CA HIS A 204 -3.58 14.35 -18.59
C HIS A 204 -4.19 14.11 -17.20
N GLY A 205 -4.36 15.18 -16.41
CA GLY A 205 -5.22 15.15 -15.24
C GLY A 205 -6.67 14.91 -15.65
N HIS A 206 -7.48 14.37 -14.74
CA HIS A 206 -8.86 14.05 -15.07
C HIS A 206 -9.74 15.30 -15.01
N ASP A 207 -10.77 15.34 -15.87
CA ASP A 207 -11.84 16.32 -15.75
C ASP A 207 -12.72 15.97 -14.54
N VAL A 208 -12.87 16.90 -13.60
CA VAL A 208 -13.61 16.69 -12.35
C VAL A 208 -14.71 17.75 -12.19
N SER A 209 -15.91 17.31 -11.79
CA SER A 209 -16.98 18.20 -11.35
C SER A 209 -17.29 18.03 -9.86
N VAL A 210 -17.64 19.13 -9.21
CA VAL A 210 -17.94 19.18 -7.78
C VAL A 210 -19.29 19.83 -7.57
N GLU A 211 -20.19 19.11 -6.92
CA GLU A 211 -21.48 19.62 -6.47
C GLU A 211 -21.46 19.70 -4.93
N LEU A 212 -21.69 20.91 -4.40
CA LEU A 212 -21.76 21.15 -2.96
C LEU A 212 -23.21 21.41 -2.55
N SER A 213 -23.70 20.69 -1.55
CA SER A 213 -25.03 20.90 -0.98
C SER A 213 -24.99 20.88 0.54
N PRO A 214 -25.66 21.80 1.25
CA PRO A 214 -25.79 21.72 2.71
C PRO A 214 -26.59 20.47 3.12
N ILE A 215 -26.28 19.91 4.29
CA ILE A 215 -27.02 18.80 4.88
C ILE A 215 -28.07 19.38 5.83
N GLU A 216 -29.35 19.14 5.56
CA GLU A 216 -30.45 19.73 6.33
C GLU A 216 -30.36 19.38 7.83
N GLY A 217 -30.53 20.39 8.69
CA GLY A 217 -30.48 20.23 10.13
C GLY A 217 -29.09 19.98 10.72
N LYS A 218 -28.00 20.13 9.94
CA LYS A 218 -26.62 20.00 10.39
C LYS A 218 -25.76 21.10 9.81
N ASP A 219 -24.75 21.55 10.55
CA ASP A 219 -23.73 22.50 10.06
C ASP A 219 -22.66 21.78 9.20
N LEU A 220 -23.11 20.94 8.25
CA LEU A 220 -22.28 20.10 7.40
C LEU A 220 -22.62 20.31 5.93
N VAL A 221 -21.62 20.05 5.07
CA VAL A 221 -21.76 20.13 3.61
C VAL A 221 -21.46 18.76 3.01
N ARG A 222 -22.34 18.31 2.12
CA ARG A 222 -22.10 17.18 1.22
C ARG A 222 -21.36 17.70 0.00
N ALA A 223 -20.26 17.06 -0.36
CA ALA A 223 -19.58 17.26 -1.63
C ALA A 223 -19.68 15.99 -2.46
N LYS A 224 -20.29 16.08 -3.64
CA LYS A 224 -20.32 15.02 -4.64
C LYS A 224 -19.29 15.36 -5.72
N VAL A 225 -18.29 14.51 -5.84
CA VAL A 225 -17.16 14.68 -6.76
C VAL A 225 -17.26 13.61 -7.84
N THR A 226 -17.40 14.04 -9.10
CA THR A 226 -17.50 13.15 -10.26
C THR A 226 -16.24 13.27 -11.09
N ASP A 227 -15.54 12.15 -11.24
CA ASP A 227 -14.39 11.99 -12.12
C ASP A 227 -14.88 11.52 -13.49
N HIS A 228 -14.79 12.40 -14.48
CA HIS A 228 -15.23 12.12 -15.85
C HIS A 228 -14.24 11.24 -16.62
N GLY A 229 -12.96 11.19 -16.20
CA GLY A 229 -11.94 10.32 -16.80
C GLY A 229 -12.15 8.85 -16.43
N ALA A 230 -12.43 8.57 -15.16
CA ALA A 230 -12.71 7.22 -14.68
C ALA A 230 -14.20 6.82 -14.72
N GLY A 231 -15.10 7.77 -14.95
CA GLY A 231 -16.56 7.54 -14.89
C GLY A 231 -17.03 7.18 -13.48
N SER A 232 -16.35 7.69 -12.45
CA SER A 232 -16.63 7.35 -11.05
C SER A 232 -17.19 8.57 -10.30
N THR A 233 -17.90 8.32 -9.20
CA THR A 233 -18.43 9.39 -8.34
C THR A 233 -18.23 9.04 -6.89
N GLN A 234 -17.76 10.00 -6.12
CA GLN A 234 -17.53 9.89 -4.69
C GLN A 234 -18.38 10.96 -3.98
N THR A 235 -18.92 10.62 -2.81
CA THR A 235 -19.65 11.56 -1.96
C THR A 235 -18.96 11.63 -0.62
N VAL A 236 -18.64 12.84 -0.18
CA VAL A 236 -17.92 13.10 1.07
C VAL A 236 -18.63 14.15 1.91
N VAL A 237 -18.39 14.14 3.21
CA VAL A 237 -18.99 15.06 4.17
C VAL A 237 -17.90 15.92 4.79
N LEU A 238 -18.19 17.20 4.94
CA LEU A 238 -17.28 18.21 5.46
C LEU A 238 -17.98 19.02 6.55
N ASP A 239 -17.21 19.44 7.54
CA ASP A 239 -17.59 20.42 8.58
C ASP A 239 -16.81 21.72 8.35
N PRO A 240 -17.34 22.67 7.55
CA PRO A 240 -16.69 23.96 7.31
C PRO A 240 -16.56 24.78 8.60
N GLY A 241 -17.44 24.57 9.59
CA GLY A 241 -17.40 25.26 10.88
C GLY A 241 -16.15 24.93 11.70
N LYS A 242 -15.59 23.72 11.50
CA LYS A 242 -14.29 23.30 12.06
C LYS A 242 -13.10 23.56 11.13
N GLY A 243 -13.31 24.24 10.01
CA GLY A 243 -12.28 24.58 9.05
C GLY A 243 -11.97 23.48 8.03
N ALA A 244 -12.83 22.47 7.90
CA ALA A 244 -12.65 21.42 6.89
C ALA A 244 -12.63 22.01 5.47
N ARG A 245 -11.69 21.55 4.65
CA ARG A 245 -11.55 21.94 3.24
C ARG A 245 -11.51 20.71 2.36
N LEU A 246 -12.14 20.79 1.19
CA LEU A 246 -11.95 19.83 0.12
C LEU A 246 -10.89 20.36 -0.83
N THR A 247 -9.81 19.60 -1.00
CA THR A 247 -8.75 19.86 -1.97
C THR A 247 -8.86 18.83 -3.08
N ILE A 248 -8.80 19.29 -4.33
CA ILE A 248 -8.87 18.43 -5.52
C ILE A 248 -7.60 18.68 -6.32
N ASN A 249 -6.82 17.63 -6.51
CA ASN A 249 -5.67 17.65 -7.41
C ASN A 249 -6.13 17.01 -8.73
N ALA A 250 -5.96 17.72 -9.83
CA ALA A 250 -6.34 17.26 -11.17
C ALA A 250 -5.30 17.72 -12.19
N ASP A 251 -4.03 17.74 -11.77
CA ASP A 251 -2.93 18.24 -12.58
C ASP A 251 -2.51 17.20 -13.64
N GLY A 252 -1.96 17.67 -14.76
CA GLY A 252 -1.31 16.78 -15.73
C GLY A 252 0.01 16.23 -15.18
N GLY A 253 0.32 14.99 -15.54
CA GLY A 253 1.62 14.38 -15.24
C GLY A 253 2.76 15.01 -16.04
N ASN A 254 3.96 14.98 -15.47
CA ASN A 254 5.16 15.46 -16.14
C ASN A 254 5.56 14.55 -17.30
N GLY A 255 6.22 15.11 -18.32
CA GLY A 255 6.87 14.30 -19.35
C GLY A 255 8.11 13.57 -18.82
N GLY A 256 8.34 12.34 -19.28
CA GLY A 256 9.52 11.56 -18.95
C GLY A 256 10.80 12.11 -19.58
N GLY A 257 11.91 12.04 -18.84
CA GLY A 257 13.22 12.44 -19.35
C GLY A 257 13.71 11.54 -20.49
N GLY A 258 14.50 12.09 -21.43
CA GLY A 258 15.26 11.28 -22.39
C GLY A 258 16.49 10.64 -21.75
N GLY A 259 16.93 9.49 -22.28
CA GLY A 259 18.10 8.73 -21.80
C GLY A 259 19.33 8.83 -22.69
#